data_AF-A0A7W0KF78-F1
#
_entry.id   AF-A0A7W0KF78-F1
#
_cell.length_a   1.000
_cell.length_b   1.000
_cell.length_c   1.000
_cell.angle_alpha   90.00
_cell.angle_beta   90.00
_cell.angle_gamma   90.00
#
_symmetry.space_group_name_H-M   'P 1'
#
loop_
_entity.id
_entity.type
_entity.pdbx_description
1 polymer ?
#
loop_
_entity_poly.entity_id
_entity_poly.type
_entity_poly.pdbx_seq_one_letter_code
_entity_poly.pdbx_strand_id
1 'polypeptide(L)'
;MLATDFPHRRHHFPFVAFLIAATLLCGPPSATFGQTVDALTTAEAGRVTITVAAGVPVEAATIAETYGDAITDAWPQFAALFGAESATPQFVAFVNAVDPADMAGMRWIADFAWVSPDGSVAVIAVEPFLTLTPIEARNVLRNAVSRGFIQAAGGGAMPLGLLDGIARYVEVPVVARQARLGSLVQGLDQAGTLPGWDQIVAASAPDLSPEVQTANAYALVAFIADRYGVAGLRNLVTGFAGTPEWQANLAATFSQTEGDLTGAWGQFLPRWFASGWRDNAVSAFDLSRAETLFARGAYEAAAAEAERSQRLFVDLEDQVGLSQVEALLAQCAIGLQADSLMANAQTALEAHAYDEARDLISQADDLYALLPEEHRPATVIESYTQLATSGTDADSRLAEARGEADGWLSIASARNDSLAAGDSYALLGNGDGVAQANEVVDGIDSRIQRVVFGLSALVIVLGAWLGAWLWQRAPGRLRWQSARPPGRAWRANPGGD
;
A
#
# COMPACT_ATOMS: atom_id res chain seq x y z
N MET A 1 -4.11 -52.88 -64.29
CA MET A 1 -3.95 -51.53 -64.89
C MET A 1 -5.04 -50.65 -64.28
N LEU A 2 -4.82 -50.18 -63.05
CA LEU A 2 -5.68 -49.22 -62.34
C LEU A 2 -4.74 -48.40 -61.47
N ALA A 3 -4.69 -47.10 -61.76
CA ALA A 3 -3.84 -46.12 -61.12
C ALA A 3 -4.47 -45.69 -59.79
N THR A 4 -3.69 -45.75 -58.72
CA THR A 4 -3.99 -45.15 -57.42
C THR A 4 -3.21 -43.84 -57.32
N ASP A 5 -3.91 -42.72 -57.42
CA ASP A 5 -3.41 -41.39 -57.08
C ASP A 5 -3.36 -41.25 -55.56
N PHE A 6 -2.16 -41.08 -55.01
CA PHE A 6 -1.91 -40.64 -53.64
C PHE A 6 -1.50 -39.16 -53.67
N PRO A 7 -2.16 -38.26 -52.93
CA PRO A 7 -1.69 -36.88 -52.83
C PRO A 7 -0.50 -36.82 -51.88
N HIS A 8 0.64 -36.36 -52.41
CA HIS A 8 1.82 -35.97 -51.64
C HIS A 8 1.46 -34.83 -50.65
N ARG A 9 1.33 -35.15 -49.36
CA ARG A 9 1.51 -34.17 -48.28
C ARG A 9 2.98 -33.77 -48.25
N ARG A 10 3.30 -32.57 -48.74
CA ARG A 10 4.59 -31.92 -48.51
C ARG A 10 4.64 -31.51 -47.04
N HIS A 11 5.52 -32.13 -46.27
CA HIS A 11 5.87 -31.70 -44.92
C HIS A 11 6.62 -30.37 -45.03
N HIS A 12 5.93 -29.26 -44.77
CA HIS A 12 6.56 -27.99 -44.45
C HIS A 12 7.02 -28.06 -43.00
N PHE A 13 8.24 -28.55 -42.80
CA PHE A 13 9.00 -28.39 -41.56
C PHE A 13 10.32 -27.70 -41.95
N PRO A 14 10.42 -26.35 -41.88
CA PRO A 14 11.76 -25.80 -41.71
C PRO A 14 11.92 -24.57 -40.80
N PHE A 15 10.90 -23.82 -40.34
CA PHE A 15 11.21 -22.49 -39.78
C PHE A 15 11.64 -22.50 -38.29
N VAL A 16 10.90 -23.20 -37.42
CA VAL A 16 11.22 -23.28 -35.97
C VAL A 16 12.51 -24.08 -35.72
N ALA A 17 12.72 -25.17 -36.47
CA ALA A 17 13.96 -25.96 -36.39
C ALA A 17 15.18 -25.17 -36.89
N PHE A 18 15.01 -24.22 -37.82
CA PHE A 18 16.11 -23.38 -38.33
C PHE A 18 16.47 -22.24 -37.38
N LEU A 19 15.50 -21.67 -36.67
CA LEU A 19 15.74 -20.68 -35.60
C LEU A 19 16.48 -21.30 -34.40
N ILE A 20 16.15 -22.55 -34.05
CA ILE A 20 16.84 -23.34 -33.02
C ILE A 20 18.22 -23.83 -33.49
N ALA A 21 18.38 -24.21 -34.77
CA ALA A 21 19.68 -24.61 -35.33
C ALA A 21 20.65 -23.42 -35.45
N ALA A 22 20.16 -22.22 -35.76
CA ALA A 22 20.99 -21.01 -35.85
C ALA A 22 21.51 -20.55 -34.47
N THR A 23 20.76 -20.76 -33.39
CA THR A 23 21.21 -20.44 -32.02
C THR A 23 22.15 -21.50 -31.43
N LEU A 24 22.00 -22.79 -31.78
CA LEU A 24 22.88 -23.87 -31.29
C LEU A 24 24.25 -23.96 -32.01
N LEU A 25 24.46 -23.28 -33.15
CA LEU A 25 25.65 -23.43 -34.01
C LEU A 25 26.74 -22.34 -33.85
N CYS A 26 26.76 -21.56 -32.78
CA CYS A 26 27.86 -20.63 -32.50
C CYS A 26 29.13 -21.34 -31.96
N GLY A 27 29.72 -22.21 -32.79
CA GLY A 27 31.14 -22.59 -32.77
C GLY A 27 31.82 -22.04 -34.03
N PRO A 28 33.15 -21.75 -34.02
CA PRO A 28 33.80 -21.01 -35.10
C PRO A 28 33.79 -21.77 -36.45
N PRO A 29 33.88 -21.05 -37.58
CA PRO A 29 33.07 -21.34 -38.76
C PRO A 29 33.81 -22.22 -39.78
N SER A 30 33.08 -23.10 -40.48
CA SER A 30 33.33 -23.38 -41.90
C SER A 30 32.14 -24.11 -42.55
N ALA A 31 31.16 -23.35 -43.05
CA ALA A 31 30.39 -23.75 -44.24
C ALA A 31 29.64 -22.54 -44.80
N THR A 32 30.07 -22.09 -45.96
CA THR A 32 29.45 -21.03 -46.76
C THR A 32 28.17 -21.56 -47.41
N PHE A 33 27.02 -20.99 -47.09
CA PHE A 33 25.82 -21.06 -47.92
C PHE A 33 25.22 -19.66 -48.10
N GLY A 34 25.09 -19.27 -49.37
CA GLY A 34 24.54 -17.99 -49.81
C GLY A 34 23.02 -17.99 -49.75
N GLN A 35 22.48 -17.60 -48.61
CA GLN A 35 21.24 -16.84 -48.45
C GLN A 35 21.51 -15.89 -47.30
N THR A 36 21.27 -14.59 -47.50
CA THR A 36 21.34 -13.59 -46.43
C THR A 36 20.34 -14.00 -45.35
N VAL A 37 20.84 -14.62 -44.28
CA VAL A 37 20.13 -14.66 -43.01
C VAL A 37 20.05 -13.20 -42.60
N ASP A 38 18.88 -12.58 -42.79
CA ASP A 38 18.65 -11.23 -42.31
C ASP A 38 19.06 -11.19 -40.82
N ALA A 39 19.76 -10.13 -40.42
CA ALA A 39 20.45 -10.10 -39.13
C ALA A 39 19.46 -10.26 -37.97
N LEU A 40 19.54 -11.40 -37.27
CA LEU A 40 18.89 -11.59 -35.96
C LEU A 40 19.57 -10.67 -34.95
N THR A 41 18.78 -10.05 -34.07
CA THR A 41 19.33 -9.38 -32.89
C THR A 41 19.13 -10.26 -31.65
N THR A 42 20.11 -10.25 -30.75
CA THR A 42 20.12 -11.07 -29.54
C THR A 42 20.46 -10.21 -28.33
N ALA A 43 19.78 -10.45 -27.21
CA ALA A 43 20.08 -9.85 -25.92
C ALA A 43 19.84 -10.87 -24.80
N GLU A 44 20.39 -10.61 -23.62
CA GLU A 44 20.21 -11.45 -22.44
C GLU A 44 19.38 -10.72 -21.40
N ALA A 45 18.43 -11.43 -20.78
CA ALA A 45 17.70 -10.98 -19.60
C ALA A 45 17.85 -12.05 -18.50
N GLY A 46 18.88 -11.89 -17.67
CA GLY A 46 19.26 -12.87 -16.67
C GLY A 46 19.74 -14.20 -17.28
N ARG A 47 18.89 -15.24 -17.19
CA ARG A 47 19.16 -16.59 -17.74
C ARG A 47 18.36 -16.89 -19.03
N VAL A 48 17.68 -15.88 -19.57
CA VAL A 48 16.85 -16.01 -20.76
C VAL A 48 17.49 -15.26 -21.92
N THR A 49 17.73 -15.97 -23.02
CA THR A 49 18.19 -15.36 -24.26
C THR A 49 16.99 -14.87 -25.06
N ILE A 50 16.96 -13.57 -25.34
CA ILE A 50 15.94 -12.93 -26.17
C ILE A 50 16.48 -12.81 -27.58
N THR A 51 15.72 -13.31 -28.55
CA THR A 51 16.02 -13.22 -29.97
C THR A 51 14.90 -12.46 -30.67
N VAL A 52 15.25 -11.56 -31.58
CA VAL A 52 14.28 -10.85 -32.41
C VAL A 52 14.59 -11.12 -33.88
N ALA A 53 13.57 -11.62 -34.60
CA ALA A 53 13.64 -11.91 -36.01
C ALA A 53 13.90 -10.63 -36.82
N ALA A 54 14.61 -10.75 -37.92
CA ALA A 54 14.84 -9.59 -38.78
C ALA A 54 13.55 -9.08 -39.42
N GLY A 55 13.51 -7.77 -39.71
CA GLY A 55 12.32 -7.09 -40.24
C GLY A 55 11.26 -6.77 -39.19
N VAL A 56 11.47 -7.18 -37.94
CA VAL A 56 10.69 -6.73 -36.78
C VAL A 56 11.11 -5.30 -36.40
N PRO A 57 10.18 -4.38 -36.10
CA PRO A 57 10.49 -2.96 -35.84
C PRO A 57 11.04 -2.67 -34.43
N VAL A 58 11.67 -3.65 -33.77
CA VAL A 58 12.25 -3.52 -32.44
C VAL A 58 13.48 -4.42 -32.32
N GLU A 59 14.48 -3.99 -31.54
CA GLU A 59 15.69 -4.77 -31.30
C GLU A 59 15.56 -5.61 -30.01
N ALA A 60 16.30 -6.72 -29.95
CA ALA A 60 16.33 -7.57 -28.76
C ALA A 60 16.78 -6.82 -27.50
N ALA A 61 17.71 -5.87 -27.63
CA ALA A 61 18.17 -5.04 -26.53
C ALA A 61 17.04 -4.18 -25.94
N THR A 62 16.17 -3.60 -26.78
CA THR A 62 15.02 -2.81 -26.34
C THR A 62 13.99 -3.67 -25.60
N ILE A 63 13.73 -4.90 -26.09
CA ILE A 63 12.84 -5.84 -25.40
C ILE A 63 13.42 -6.24 -24.04
N ALA A 64 14.73 -6.54 -23.98
CA ALA A 64 15.42 -6.89 -22.73
C ALA A 64 15.42 -5.72 -21.73
N GLU A 65 15.63 -4.49 -22.19
CA GLU A 65 15.56 -3.30 -21.33
C GLU A 65 14.15 -3.04 -20.80
N THR A 66 13.12 -3.22 -21.66
CA THR A 66 11.74 -2.89 -21.30
C THR A 66 11.07 -3.98 -20.45
N TYR A 67 11.37 -5.24 -20.73
CA TYR A 67 10.67 -6.39 -20.13
C TYR A 67 11.60 -7.38 -19.42
N GLY A 68 12.91 -7.11 -19.35
CA GLY A 68 13.88 -7.98 -18.69
C GLY A 68 13.55 -8.21 -17.22
N ASP A 69 13.12 -7.16 -16.51
CA ASP A 69 12.73 -7.25 -15.10
C ASP A 69 11.59 -8.25 -14.87
N ALA A 70 10.62 -8.33 -15.79
CA ALA A 70 9.54 -9.30 -15.72
C ALA A 70 10.04 -10.76 -15.74
N ILE A 71 11.19 -11.01 -16.35
CA ILE A 71 11.86 -12.31 -16.42
C ILE A 71 12.76 -12.51 -15.19
N THR A 72 13.59 -11.53 -14.86
CA THR A 72 14.58 -11.66 -13.77
C THR A 72 13.92 -11.71 -12.40
N ASP A 73 12.85 -10.96 -12.17
CA ASP A 73 12.11 -10.95 -10.90
C ASP A 73 11.30 -12.24 -10.71
N ALA A 74 10.84 -12.84 -11.81
CA ALA A 74 10.08 -14.07 -11.78
C ALA A 74 10.94 -15.30 -11.44
N TRP A 75 12.24 -15.26 -11.77
CA TRP A 75 13.15 -16.37 -11.55
C TRP A 75 13.25 -16.83 -10.09
N PRO A 76 13.62 -15.97 -9.11
CA PRO A 76 13.68 -16.37 -7.71
C PRO A 76 12.30 -16.77 -7.16
N GLN A 77 11.22 -16.14 -7.63
CA GLN A 77 9.85 -16.50 -7.22
C GLN A 77 9.49 -17.92 -7.66
N PHE A 78 9.78 -18.30 -8.90
CA PHE A 78 9.50 -19.65 -9.38
C PHE A 78 10.43 -20.69 -8.75
N ALA A 79 11.69 -20.36 -8.51
CA ALA A 79 12.60 -21.23 -7.77
C ALA A 79 12.08 -21.53 -6.35
N ALA A 80 11.62 -20.50 -5.64
CA ALA A 80 11.02 -20.66 -4.30
C ALA A 80 9.68 -21.43 -4.36
N LEU A 81 8.79 -21.05 -5.27
CA LEU A 81 7.46 -21.65 -5.43
C LEU A 81 7.52 -23.15 -5.72
N PHE A 82 8.42 -23.57 -6.61
CA PHE A 82 8.51 -24.97 -7.04
C PHE A 82 9.61 -25.75 -6.32
N GLY A 83 10.49 -25.08 -5.57
CA GLY A 83 11.62 -25.71 -4.87
C GLY A 83 12.62 -26.36 -5.82
N ALA A 84 12.71 -25.87 -7.06
CA ALA A 84 13.57 -26.41 -8.10
C ALA A 84 14.13 -25.27 -8.96
N GLU A 85 15.35 -25.43 -9.45
CA GLU A 85 15.93 -24.56 -10.47
C GLU A 85 15.65 -25.13 -11.86
N SER A 86 15.33 -24.27 -12.82
CA SER A 86 15.31 -24.69 -14.22
C SER A 86 16.76 -24.81 -14.72
N ALA A 87 17.19 -26.03 -15.02
CA ALA A 87 18.50 -26.30 -15.64
C ALA A 87 18.48 -26.08 -17.17
N THR A 88 17.29 -25.91 -17.75
CA THR A 88 17.10 -25.76 -19.19
C THR A 88 17.33 -24.31 -19.59
N PRO A 89 18.24 -24.03 -20.53
CA PRO A 89 18.36 -22.69 -21.12
C PRO A 89 17.03 -22.30 -21.77
N GLN A 90 16.57 -21.08 -21.51
CA GLN A 90 15.30 -20.58 -22.02
C GLN A 90 15.53 -19.53 -23.10
N PHE A 91 14.83 -19.69 -24.22
CA PHE A 91 14.90 -18.82 -25.38
C PHE A 91 13.53 -18.21 -25.65
N VAL A 92 13.47 -16.89 -25.80
CA VAL A 92 12.25 -16.19 -26.22
C VAL A 92 12.50 -15.55 -27.58
N ALA A 93 11.77 -16.01 -28.59
CA ALA A 93 11.87 -15.54 -29.96
C ALA A 93 10.69 -14.63 -30.31
N PHE A 94 10.99 -13.38 -30.66
CA PHE A 94 10.02 -12.44 -31.21
C PHE A 94 10.05 -12.47 -32.72
N VAL A 95 8.90 -12.74 -33.33
CA VAL A 95 8.71 -12.88 -34.78
C VAL A 95 7.62 -11.93 -35.27
N ASN A 96 7.56 -11.67 -36.59
CA ASN A 96 6.52 -10.78 -37.14
C ASN A 96 5.11 -11.35 -36.97
N ALA A 97 4.94 -12.65 -37.22
CA ALA A 97 3.68 -13.36 -37.09
C ALA A 97 3.98 -14.80 -36.70
N VAL A 98 3.00 -15.46 -36.07
CA VAL A 98 3.06 -16.88 -35.76
C VAL A 98 1.93 -17.60 -36.50
N ASP A 99 2.27 -18.67 -37.20
CA ASP A 99 1.30 -19.60 -37.77
C ASP A 99 1.06 -20.74 -36.77
N PRO A 100 -0.18 -20.94 -36.28
CA PRO A 100 -0.51 -22.06 -35.39
C PRO A 100 -0.14 -23.43 -35.97
N ALA A 101 -0.11 -23.59 -37.30
CA ALA A 101 0.29 -24.84 -37.95
C ALA A 101 1.78 -25.16 -37.73
N ASP A 102 2.63 -24.14 -37.63
CA ASP A 102 4.07 -24.28 -37.37
C ASP A 102 4.37 -24.55 -35.89
N MET A 103 3.41 -24.28 -34.99
CA MET A 103 3.53 -24.46 -33.55
C MET A 103 3.14 -25.86 -33.08
N ALA A 104 3.19 -26.86 -33.98
CA ALA A 104 2.88 -28.24 -33.65
C ALA A 104 3.76 -28.76 -32.50
N GLY A 105 3.12 -29.26 -31.44
CA GLY A 105 3.81 -29.74 -30.23
C GLY A 105 4.16 -28.65 -29.21
N MET A 106 3.95 -27.38 -29.53
CA MET A 106 4.01 -26.28 -28.56
C MET A 106 2.66 -26.11 -27.84
N ARG A 107 2.71 -25.39 -26.72
CA ARG A 107 1.56 -25.04 -25.88
C ARG A 107 1.16 -23.60 -26.14
N TRP A 108 -0.14 -23.39 -26.23
CA TRP A 108 -0.73 -22.06 -26.42
C TRP A 108 -0.65 -21.25 -25.13
N ILE A 109 -0.21 -19.99 -25.23
CA ILE A 109 -0.31 -18.99 -24.16
C ILE A 109 -1.35 -17.94 -24.55
N ALA A 110 -1.30 -17.49 -25.80
CA ALA A 110 -2.23 -16.55 -26.41
C ALA A 110 -2.24 -16.78 -27.93
N ASP A 111 -3.16 -16.14 -28.65
CA ASP A 111 -3.26 -16.26 -30.12
C ASP A 111 -2.04 -15.73 -30.88
N PHE A 112 -1.09 -15.14 -30.16
CA PHE A 112 0.18 -14.64 -30.68
C PHE A 112 1.40 -15.22 -29.94
N ALA A 113 1.21 -16.14 -28.98
CA ALA A 113 2.30 -16.64 -28.15
C ALA A 113 2.17 -18.13 -27.84
N TRP A 114 3.27 -18.87 -28.10
CA TRP A 114 3.39 -20.30 -27.87
C TRP A 114 4.71 -20.63 -27.18
N VAL A 115 4.74 -21.78 -26.50
CA VAL A 115 5.92 -22.21 -25.75
C VAL A 115 6.05 -23.72 -25.76
N SER A 116 7.27 -24.24 -25.83
CA SER A 116 7.51 -25.67 -25.71
C SER A 116 7.07 -26.19 -24.33
N PRO A 117 6.61 -27.45 -24.21
CA PRO A 117 6.15 -28.00 -22.93
C PRO A 117 7.21 -27.98 -21.82
N ASP A 118 8.49 -28.04 -22.17
CA ASP A 118 9.64 -27.96 -21.27
C ASP A 118 10.06 -26.51 -20.92
N GLY A 119 9.41 -25.51 -21.52
CA GLY A 119 9.72 -24.09 -21.32
C GLY A 119 11.05 -23.63 -21.97
N SER A 120 11.72 -24.48 -22.75
CA SER A 120 13.00 -24.14 -23.38
C SER A 120 12.88 -23.07 -24.47
N VAL A 121 11.77 -23.04 -25.21
CA VAL A 121 11.57 -22.12 -26.34
C VAL A 121 10.17 -21.53 -26.31
N ALA A 122 10.08 -20.21 -26.31
CA ALA A 122 8.85 -19.45 -26.53
C ALA A 122 8.93 -18.68 -27.85
N VAL A 123 7.83 -18.65 -28.60
CA VAL A 123 7.69 -17.90 -29.85
C VAL A 123 6.52 -16.94 -29.72
N ILE A 124 6.78 -15.65 -29.94
CA ILE A 124 5.84 -14.55 -29.69
C ILE A 124 5.78 -13.66 -30.92
N ALA A 125 4.58 -13.41 -31.46
CA ALA A 125 4.40 -12.39 -32.48
C ALA A 125 4.53 -11.01 -31.84
N VAL A 126 5.45 -10.20 -32.37
CA VAL A 126 5.90 -8.95 -31.75
C VAL A 126 4.86 -7.85 -31.78
N GLU A 127 4.14 -7.69 -32.90
CA GLU A 127 3.16 -6.61 -33.08
C GLU A 127 2.04 -6.68 -32.02
N PRO A 128 1.30 -7.79 -31.88
CA PRO A 128 0.29 -7.89 -30.82
C PRO A 128 0.89 -7.83 -29.41
N PHE A 129 2.11 -8.35 -29.21
CA PHE A 129 2.77 -8.29 -27.90
C PHE A 129 3.05 -6.84 -27.47
N LEU A 130 3.52 -5.98 -28.37
CA LEU A 130 3.81 -4.57 -28.07
C LEU A 130 2.55 -3.74 -27.81
N THR A 131 1.36 -4.23 -28.18
CA THR A 131 0.08 -3.57 -27.86
C THR A 131 -0.45 -3.91 -26.46
N LEU A 132 0.16 -4.89 -25.79
CA LEU A 132 -0.27 -5.31 -24.46
C LEU A 132 0.01 -4.23 -23.41
N THR A 133 -0.82 -4.20 -22.38
CA THR A 133 -0.47 -3.45 -21.17
C THR A 133 0.79 -4.06 -20.52
N PRO A 134 1.56 -3.29 -19.74
CA PRO A 134 2.79 -3.80 -19.10
C PRO A 134 2.56 -5.09 -18.30
N ILE A 135 1.42 -5.19 -17.61
CA ILE A 135 1.07 -6.38 -16.83
C ILE A 135 0.75 -7.61 -17.70
N GLU A 136 0.11 -7.40 -18.84
CA GLU A 136 -0.20 -8.49 -19.78
C GLU A 136 1.04 -9.00 -20.48
N ALA A 137 1.95 -8.10 -20.90
CA ALA A 137 3.24 -8.47 -21.46
C ALA A 137 4.09 -9.27 -20.45
N ARG A 138 4.16 -8.78 -19.20
CA ARG A 138 4.79 -9.50 -18.07
C ARG A 138 4.21 -10.90 -17.92
N ASN A 139 2.88 -11.04 -17.96
CA ASN A 139 2.23 -12.34 -17.80
C ASN A 139 2.53 -13.34 -18.91
N VAL A 140 2.64 -12.89 -20.17
CA VAL A 140 3.04 -13.76 -21.28
C VAL A 140 4.44 -14.32 -21.04
N LEU A 141 5.38 -13.47 -20.64
CA LEU A 141 6.76 -13.88 -20.35
C LEU A 141 6.85 -14.77 -19.11
N ARG A 142 6.17 -14.42 -18.02
CA ARG A 142 6.09 -15.23 -16.81
C ARG A 142 5.54 -16.63 -17.08
N ASN A 143 4.47 -16.74 -17.87
CA ASN A 143 3.89 -18.03 -18.24
C ASN A 143 4.92 -18.88 -18.97
N ALA A 144 5.59 -18.32 -19.98
CA ALA A 144 6.62 -19.00 -20.75
C ALA A 144 7.77 -19.51 -19.85
N VAL A 145 8.32 -18.63 -19.02
CA VAL A 145 9.46 -18.91 -18.14
C VAL A 145 9.11 -19.94 -17.05
N SER A 146 7.91 -19.85 -16.47
CA SER A 146 7.51 -20.73 -15.35
C SER A 146 7.50 -22.21 -15.73
N ARG A 147 7.27 -22.55 -17.00
CA ARG A 147 7.11 -23.93 -17.46
C ARG A 147 8.38 -24.75 -17.26
N GLY A 148 9.54 -24.14 -17.47
CA GLY A 148 10.82 -24.80 -17.21
C GLY A 148 11.03 -25.16 -15.74
N PHE A 149 10.47 -24.38 -14.81
CA PHE A 149 10.52 -24.67 -13.38
C PHE A 149 9.52 -25.75 -12.98
N ILE A 150 8.29 -25.64 -13.47
CA ILE A 150 7.23 -26.63 -13.23
C ILE A 150 7.69 -28.02 -13.70
N GLN A 151 8.29 -28.08 -14.88
CA GLN A 151 8.83 -29.32 -15.45
C GLN A 151 10.05 -29.83 -14.70
N ALA A 152 10.98 -28.96 -14.30
CA ALA A 152 12.12 -29.37 -13.49
C ALA A 152 11.67 -29.98 -12.15
N ALA A 153 10.72 -29.34 -11.47
CA ALA A 153 10.17 -29.82 -10.22
C ALA A 153 9.42 -31.16 -10.39
N GLY A 154 8.64 -31.32 -11.47
CA GLY A 154 7.94 -32.56 -11.79
C GLY A 154 8.77 -33.63 -12.51
N GLY A 155 10.09 -33.47 -12.61
CA GLY A 155 10.98 -34.44 -13.27
C GLY A 155 10.68 -34.68 -14.75
N GLY A 156 10.08 -33.70 -15.45
CA GLY A 156 9.65 -33.80 -16.85
C GLY A 156 8.36 -34.60 -17.07
N ALA A 157 7.70 -35.05 -16.01
CA ALA A 157 6.51 -35.90 -16.08
C ALA A 157 5.18 -35.13 -15.89
N MET A 158 5.22 -33.80 -15.92
CA MET A 158 4.03 -32.98 -15.68
C MET A 158 2.98 -33.18 -16.80
N PRO A 159 1.72 -33.52 -16.46
CA PRO A 159 0.63 -33.54 -17.42
C PRO A 159 0.41 -32.16 -18.04
N LEU A 160 0.17 -32.12 -19.35
CA LEU A 160 0.16 -30.87 -20.12
C LEU A 160 -0.94 -29.90 -19.68
N GLY A 161 -2.10 -30.40 -19.27
CA GLY A 161 -3.18 -29.56 -18.78
C GLY A 161 -2.86 -28.94 -17.42
N LEU A 162 -2.31 -29.73 -16.50
CA LEU A 162 -1.84 -29.18 -15.22
C LEU A 162 -0.70 -28.18 -15.42
N LEU A 163 0.24 -28.45 -16.32
CA LEU A 163 1.28 -27.50 -16.70
C LEU A 163 0.68 -26.18 -17.18
N ASP A 164 -0.29 -26.21 -18.09
CA ASP A 164 -0.94 -25.01 -18.63
C ASP A 164 -1.70 -24.25 -17.53
N GLY A 165 -2.43 -24.97 -16.68
CA GLY A 165 -3.18 -24.38 -15.55
C GLY A 165 -2.27 -23.71 -14.54
N ILE A 166 -1.16 -24.35 -14.15
CA ILE A 166 -0.20 -23.82 -13.19
C ILE A 166 0.54 -22.63 -13.78
N ALA A 167 1.03 -22.74 -15.02
CA ALA A 167 1.70 -21.62 -15.71
C ALA A 167 0.78 -20.40 -15.82
N ARG A 168 -0.53 -20.62 -16.01
CA ARG A 168 -1.55 -19.55 -15.97
C ARG A 168 -1.80 -19.01 -14.56
N TYR A 169 -1.81 -19.88 -13.55
CA TYR A 169 -2.09 -19.52 -12.16
C TYR A 169 -0.99 -18.67 -11.53
N VAL A 170 0.26 -18.84 -11.95
CA VAL A 170 1.41 -18.06 -11.43
C VAL A 170 1.63 -16.71 -12.14
N GLU A 171 0.78 -16.38 -13.11
CA GLU A 171 0.68 -15.03 -13.67
C GLU A 171 0.22 -14.03 -12.59
N VAL A 172 0.57 -12.75 -12.77
CA VAL A 172 0.05 -11.69 -11.91
C VAL A 172 -1.43 -11.49 -12.24
N PRO A 173 -2.35 -11.44 -11.25
CA PRO A 173 -3.77 -11.42 -11.52
C PRO A 173 -4.20 -10.17 -12.30
N VAL A 174 -4.88 -10.38 -13.43
CA VAL A 174 -5.55 -9.33 -14.20
C VAL A 174 -7.06 -9.60 -14.14
N VAL A 175 -7.80 -8.72 -13.45
CA VAL A 175 -9.22 -8.93 -13.12
C VAL A 175 -10.07 -9.26 -14.34
N ALA A 176 -9.91 -8.52 -15.44
CA ALA A 176 -10.67 -8.75 -16.67
C ALA A 176 -10.38 -10.13 -17.28
N ARG A 177 -9.12 -10.58 -17.23
CA ARG A 177 -8.71 -11.90 -17.72
C ARG A 177 -9.26 -13.01 -16.83
N GLN A 178 -9.16 -12.89 -15.51
CA GLN A 178 -9.70 -13.88 -14.58
C GLN A 178 -11.23 -13.99 -14.69
N ALA A 179 -11.93 -12.86 -14.87
CA ALA A 179 -13.37 -12.84 -15.11
C ALA A 179 -13.73 -13.61 -16.40
N ARG A 180 -12.95 -13.41 -17.48
CA ARG A 180 -13.11 -14.15 -18.74
C ARG A 180 -12.92 -15.65 -18.53
N LEU A 181 -11.84 -16.09 -17.87
CA LEU A 181 -11.61 -17.51 -17.56
C LEU A 181 -12.75 -18.10 -16.74
N GLY A 182 -13.20 -17.40 -15.69
CA GLY A 182 -14.33 -17.82 -14.86
C GLY A 182 -15.62 -17.98 -15.68
N SER A 183 -15.91 -17.03 -16.57
CA SER A 183 -17.10 -17.06 -17.43
C SER A 183 -17.09 -18.22 -18.44
N LEU A 184 -15.92 -18.59 -18.98
CA LEU A 184 -15.80 -19.72 -19.91
C LEU A 184 -16.11 -21.04 -19.21
N VAL A 185 -15.57 -21.25 -18.01
CA VAL A 185 -15.82 -22.46 -17.22
C VAL A 185 -17.28 -22.50 -16.73
N GLN A 186 -17.83 -21.37 -16.28
CA GLN A 186 -19.22 -21.25 -15.87
C GLN A 186 -20.18 -21.58 -17.03
N GLY A 187 -19.87 -21.14 -18.25
CA GLY A 187 -20.68 -21.45 -19.44
C GLY A 187 -20.72 -22.95 -19.74
N LEU A 188 -19.60 -23.66 -19.60
CA LEU A 188 -19.54 -25.11 -19.79
C LEU A 188 -20.28 -25.88 -18.69
N ASP A 189 -20.15 -25.44 -17.44
CA ASP A 189 -20.86 -26.03 -16.30
C ASP A 189 -22.38 -25.90 -16.46
N GLN A 190 -22.86 -24.70 -16.81
CA GLN A 190 -24.28 -24.46 -17.10
C GLN A 190 -24.81 -25.27 -18.29
N ALA A 191 -23.96 -25.52 -19.29
CA ALA A 191 -24.31 -26.34 -20.44
C ALA A 191 -24.25 -27.86 -20.16
N GLY A 192 -23.71 -28.28 -19.01
CA GLY A 192 -23.49 -29.68 -18.68
C GLY A 192 -22.40 -30.34 -19.55
N THR A 193 -21.49 -29.54 -20.12
CA THR A 193 -20.42 -29.99 -21.02
C THR A 193 -19.04 -29.75 -20.42
N LEU A 194 -18.95 -29.66 -19.09
CA LEU A 194 -17.67 -29.51 -18.40
C LEU A 194 -16.81 -30.78 -18.60
N PRO A 195 -15.56 -30.66 -19.04
CA PRO A 195 -14.67 -31.82 -19.19
C PRO A 195 -14.42 -32.57 -17.88
N GLY A 196 -14.18 -33.87 -17.99
CA GLY A 196 -13.71 -34.69 -16.87
C GLY A 196 -12.29 -34.31 -16.44
N TRP A 197 -11.91 -34.67 -15.21
CA TRP A 197 -10.57 -34.40 -14.68
C TRP A 197 -9.46 -34.99 -15.55
N ASP A 198 -9.66 -36.19 -16.08
CA ASP A 198 -8.74 -36.86 -17.00
C ASP A 198 -8.47 -36.02 -18.26
N GLN A 199 -9.52 -35.41 -18.83
CA GLN A 199 -9.44 -34.54 -20.00
C GLN A 199 -8.78 -33.21 -19.69
N ILE A 200 -9.07 -32.63 -18.51
CA ILE A 200 -8.47 -31.37 -18.06
C ILE A 200 -6.98 -31.58 -17.81
N VAL A 201 -6.60 -32.61 -17.04
CA VAL A 201 -5.21 -32.89 -16.65
C VAL A 201 -4.34 -33.22 -17.86
N ALA A 202 -4.86 -34.00 -18.81
CA ALA A 202 -4.13 -34.37 -20.03
C ALA A 202 -4.14 -33.29 -21.11
N ALA A 203 -4.96 -32.23 -20.98
CA ALA A 203 -5.28 -31.29 -22.05
C ALA A 203 -5.71 -31.99 -23.35
N SER A 204 -6.66 -32.92 -23.23
CA SER A 204 -7.03 -33.86 -24.29
C SER A 204 -8.49 -33.70 -24.75
N ALA A 205 -9.17 -32.61 -24.41
CA ALA A 205 -10.53 -32.33 -24.86
C ALA A 205 -10.53 -31.75 -26.29
N PRO A 206 -10.79 -32.56 -27.34
CA PRO A 206 -10.52 -32.16 -28.73
C PRO A 206 -11.50 -31.13 -29.27
N ASP A 207 -12.72 -31.08 -28.72
CA ASP A 207 -13.78 -30.19 -29.18
C ASP A 207 -13.69 -28.78 -28.57
N LEU A 208 -12.74 -28.55 -27.66
CA LEU A 208 -12.57 -27.29 -26.97
C LEU A 208 -11.44 -26.46 -27.58
N SER A 209 -11.66 -25.15 -27.70
CA SER A 209 -10.60 -24.22 -28.08
C SER A 209 -9.47 -24.22 -27.04
N PRO A 210 -8.22 -23.91 -27.43
CA PRO A 210 -7.08 -23.88 -26.49
C PRO A 210 -7.30 -22.96 -25.28
N GLU A 211 -7.97 -21.84 -25.50
CA GLU A 211 -8.33 -20.90 -24.44
C GLU A 211 -9.28 -21.55 -23.41
N VAL A 212 -10.32 -22.24 -23.87
CA VAL A 212 -11.28 -22.90 -23.00
C VAL A 212 -10.62 -24.06 -22.25
N GLN A 213 -9.74 -24.82 -22.89
CA GLN A 213 -8.94 -25.85 -22.21
C GLN A 213 -8.08 -25.24 -21.08
N THR A 214 -7.40 -24.12 -21.37
CA THR A 214 -6.59 -23.40 -20.38
C THR A 214 -7.44 -22.85 -19.24
N ALA A 215 -8.65 -22.36 -19.51
CA ALA A 215 -9.57 -21.88 -18.48
C ALA A 215 -9.99 -22.98 -17.51
N ASN A 216 -10.31 -24.18 -18.03
CA ASN A 216 -10.62 -25.34 -17.19
C ASN A 216 -9.43 -25.79 -16.34
N ALA A 217 -8.24 -25.83 -16.94
CA ALA A 217 -7.01 -26.15 -16.23
C ALA A 217 -6.68 -25.14 -15.12
N TYR A 218 -6.82 -23.83 -15.40
CA TYR A 218 -6.66 -22.77 -14.40
C TYR A 218 -7.64 -22.96 -13.25
N ALA A 219 -8.91 -23.24 -13.55
CA ALA A 219 -9.93 -23.40 -12.52
C ALA A 219 -9.62 -24.61 -11.62
N LEU A 220 -9.17 -25.74 -12.19
CA LEU A 220 -8.74 -26.92 -11.43
C LEU A 220 -7.56 -26.59 -10.49
N VAL A 221 -6.57 -25.85 -10.99
CA VAL A 221 -5.42 -25.42 -10.17
C VAL A 221 -5.85 -24.45 -9.08
N ALA A 222 -6.78 -23.53 -9.36
CA ALA A 222 -7.35 -22.63 -8.37
C ALA A 222 -8.06 -23.39 -7.25
N PHE A 223 -8.77 -24.49 -7.55
CA PHE A 223 -9.34 -25.37 -6.52
C PHE A 223 -8.28 -26.04 -5.66
N ILE A 224 -7.22 -26.56 -6.27
CA ILE A 224 -6.12 -27.18 -5.53
C ILE A 224 -5.48 -26.16 -4.60
N ALA A 225 -5.22 -24.94 -5.09
CA ALA A 225 -4.64 -23.87 -4.30
C ALA A 225 -5.57 -23.36 -3.19
N ASP A 226 -6.88 -23.21 -3.46
CA ASP A 226 -7.88 -22.81 -2.44
C ASP A 226 -7.97 -23.84 -1.31
N ARG A 227 -7.95 -25.13 -1.67
CA ARG A 227 -8.18 -26.22 -0.71
C ARG A 227 -6.93 -26.66 0.04
N TYR A 228 -5.78 -26.66 -0.61
CA TYR A 228 -4.53 -27.24 -0.10
C TYR A 228 -3.39 -26.21 0.01
N GLY A 229 -3.65 -24.95 -0.33
CA GLY A 229 -2.65 -23.89 -0.31
C GLY A 229 -1.58 -24.05 -1.41
N VAL A 230 -0.63 -23.12 -1.40
CA VAL A 230 0.48 -23.14 -2.36
C VAL A 230 1.46 -24.28 -2.07
N ALA A 231 1.66 -24.65 -0.80
CA ALA A 231 2.43 -25.83 -0.42
C ALA A 231 1.83 -27.12 -0.99
N GLY A 232 0.51 -27.27 -0.95
CA GLY A 232 -0.18 -28.41 -1.57
C GLY A 232 0.04 -28.48 -3.08
N LEU A 233 0.01 -27.32 -3.76
CA LEU A 233 0.32 -27.24 -5.19
C LEU A 233 1.78 -27.62 -5.48
N ARG A 234 2.73 -27.13 -4.68
CA ARG A 234 4.16 -27.50 -4.80
C ARG A 234 4.36 -29.00 -4.62
N ASN A 235 3.75 -29.59 -3.60
CA ASN A 235 3.84 -31.03 -3.33
C ASN A 235 3.25 -31.87 -4.47
N LEU A 236 2.15 -31.40 -5.09
CA LEU A 236 1.58 -32.06 -6.26
C LEU A 236 2.58 -32.05 -7.43
N VAL A 237 3.18 -30.89 -7.71
CA VAL A 237 4.16 -30.75 -8.81
C VAL A 237 5.37 -31.65 -8.57
N THR A 238 5.98 -31.60 -7.38
CA THR A 238 7.18 -32.40 -7.09
C THR A 238 6.91 -33.90 -7.03
N GLY A 239 5.68 -34.31 -6.65
CA GLY A 239 5.26 -35.70 -6.64
C GLY A 239 5.32 -36.37 -8.02
N PHE A 240 5.16 -35.61 -9.11
CA PHE A 240 5.24 -36.15 -10.48
C PHE A 240 6.63 -36.69 -10.85
N ALA A 241 7.69 -36.21 -10.20
CA ALA A 241 9.05 -36.72 -10.44
C ALA A 241 9.19 -38.20 -10.05
N GLY A 242 8.45 -38.66 -9.05
CA GLY A 242 8.42 -40.06 -8.60
C GLY A 242 7.20 -40.84 -9.07
N THR A 243 6.06 -40.16 -9.27
CA THR A 243 4.78 -40.78 -9.64
C THR A 243 4.18 -40.06 -10.86
N PRO A 244 4.56 -40.45 -12.09
CA PRO A 244 4.08 -39.78 -13.32
C PRO A 244 2.57 -39.93 -13.56
N GLU A 245 1.95 -40.99 -13.06
CA GLU A 245 0.51 -41.22 -13.19
C GLU A 245 -0.26 -40.26 -12.29
N TRP A 246 -1.07 -39.39 -12.90
CA TRP A 246 -1.70 -38.27 -12.21
C TRP A 246 -2.68 -38.70 -11.12
N GLN A 247 -3.44 -39.79 -11.32
CA GLN A 247 -4.36 -40.30 -10.29
C GLN A 247 -3.60 -40.79 -9.06
N ALA A 248 -2.54 -41.56 -9.28
CA ALA A 248 -1.69 -42.07 -8.22
C ALA A 248 -0.98 -40.93 -7.47
N ASN A 249 -0.50 -39.91 -8.19
CA ASN A 249 0.15 -38.76 -7.58
C ASN A 249 -0.82 -37.91 -6.75
N LEU A 250 -2.02 -37.63 -7.26
CA LEU A 250 -3.06 -36.91 -6.49
C LEU A 250 -3.44 -37.65 -5.21
N ALA A 251 -3.65 -38.97 -5.31
CA ALA A 251 -3.99 -39.79 -4.17
C ALA A 251 -2.88 -39.80 -3.12
N ALA A 252 -1.62 -39.90 -3.55
CA ALA A 252 -0.46 -39.83 -2.67
C ALA A 252 -0.30 -38.43 -2.03
N THR A 253 -0.48 -37.37 -2.81
CA THR A 253 -0.27 -35.99 -2.35
C THR A 253 -1.35 -35.54 -1.37
N PHE A 254 -2.62 -35.80 -1.68
CA PHE A 254 -3.75 -35.26 -0.92
C PHE A 254 -4.42 -36.27 0.00
N SER A 255 -4.03 -37.56 -0.05
CA SER A 255 -4.68 -38.64 0.69
C SER A 255 -6.20 -38.72 0.45
N GLN A 256 -6.63 -38.43 -0.78
CA GLN A 256 -8.03 -38.47 -1.21
C GLN A 256 -8.18 -39.29 -2.49
N THR A 257 -9.37 -39.88 -2.69
CA THR A 257 -9.68 -40.55 -3.95
C THR A 257 -10.06 -39.54 -5.03
N GLU A 258 -9.96 -39.95 -6.29
CA GLU A 258 -10.42 -39.12 -7.43
C GLU A 258 -11.90 -38.74 -7.29
N GLY A 259 -12.73 -39.67 -6.79
CA GLY A 259 -14.16 -39.41 -6.55
C GLY A 259 -14.39 -38.33 -5.50
N ASP A 260 -13.62 -38.34 -4.40
CA ASP A 260 -13.72 -37.32 -3.35
C ASP A 260 -13.30 -35.94 -3.88
N LEU A 261 -12.20 -35.90 -4.64
CA LEU A 261 -11.70 -34.66 -5.26
C LEU A 261 -12.68 -34.10 -6.29
N THR A 262 -13.26 -34.96 -7.13
CA THR A 262 -14.27 -34.56 -8.12
C THR A 262 -15.54 -34.06 -7.44
N GLY A 263 -15.97 -34.70 -6.35
CA GLY A 263 -17.10 -34.23 -5.54
C GLY A 263 -16.83 -32.86 -4.90
N ALA A 264 -15.64 -32.67 -4.34
CA ALA A 264 -15.22 -31.39 -3.76
C ALA A 264 -15.09 -30.29 -4.82
N TRP A 265 -14.62 -30.62 -6.02
CA TRP A 265 -14.56 -29.72 -7.17
C TRP A 265 -15.93 -29.22 -7.58
N GLY A 266 -16.92 -30.11 -7.69
CA GLY A 266 -18.31 -29.72 -7.98
C GLY A 266 -18.92 -28.79 -6.92
N GLN A 267 -18.52 -28.93 -5.65
CA GLN A 267 -18.93 -28.02 -4.57
C GLN A 267 -18.16 -26.69 -4.55
N PHE A 268 -16.95 -26.67 -5.09
CA PHE A 268 -16.11 -25.49 -5.20
C PHE A 268 -16.60 -24.54 -6.29
N LEU A 269 -16.93 -25.08 -7.47
CA LEU A 269 -17.27 -24.31 -8.66
C LEU A 269 -18.31 -23.19 -8.45
N PRO A 270 -19.47 -23.42 -7.81
CA PRO A 270 -20.45 -22.36 -7.59
C PRO A 270 -19.92 -21.17 -6.77
N ARG A 271 -19.11 -21.44 -5.73
CA ARG A 271 -18.48 -20.40 -4.91
C ARG A 271 -17.40 -19.66 -5.71
N TRP A 272 -16.64 -20.40 -6.49
CA TRP A 272 -15.59 -19.84 -7.34
C TRP A 272 -16.16 -18.92 -8.43
N PHE A 273 -17.27 -19.29 -9.08
CA PHE A 273 -17.95 -18.45 -10.07
C PHE A 273 -18.48 -17.13 -9.47
N ALA A 274 -18.96 -17.16 -8.22
CA ALA A 274 -19.51 -15.97 -7.56
C ALA A 274 -18.44 -14.90 -7.29
N SER A 275 -17.28 -15.31 -6.74
CA SER A 275 -16.20 -14.37 -6.41
C SER A 275 -14.81 -14.98 -6.36
N GLY A 276 -14.68 -16.30 -6.13
CA GLY A 276 -13.39 -16.93 -5.89
C GLY A 276 -12.41 -16.89 -7.06
N TRP A 277 -12.86 -16.63 -8.30
CA TRP A 277 -11.96 -16.44 -9.44
C TRP A 277 -11.04 -15.22 -9.31
N ARG A 278 -11.40 -14.25 -8.45
CA ARG A 278 -10.59 -13.07 -8.16
C ARG A 278 -9.39 -13.38 -7.26
N ASP A 279 -9.53 -14.41 -6.44
CA ASP A 279 -8.52 -14.77 -5.45
C ASP A 279 -7.43 -15.61 -6.13
N ASN A 280 -6.18 -15.16 -6.00
CA ASN A 280 -5.02 -15.90 -6.48
C ASN A 280 -3.99 -15.93 -5.36
N ALA A 281 -3.71 -17.12 -4.83
CA ALA A 281 -2.76 -17.28 -3.71
C ALA A 281 -1.34 -16.82 -4.07
N VAL A 282 -0.94 -16.90 -5.34
CA VAL A 282 0.39 -16.49 -5.82
C VAL A 282 0.51 -14.96 -5.89
N SER A 283 -0.60 -14.21 -5.91
CA SER A 283 -0.51 -12.75 -5.87
C SER A 283 0.10 -12.23 -4.56
N ALA A 284 0.12 -13.04 -3.50
CA ALA A 284 0.74 -12.68 -2.23
C ALA A 284 2.28 -12.71 -2.28
N PHE A 285 2.91 -13.21 -3.35
CA PHE A 285 4.37 -13.04 -3.54
C PHE A 285 4.75 -11.58 -3.82
N ASP A 286 3.82 -10.80 -4.39
CA ASP A 286 4.09 -9.42 -4.80
C ASP A 286 3.82 -8.46 -3.63
N LEU A 287 4.89 -7.99 -2.99
CA LEU A 287 4.82 -7.02 -1.90
C LEU A 287 4.49 -5.60 -2.36
N SER A 288 4.54 -5.31 -3.67
CA SER A 288 4.37 -3.94 -4.20
C SER A 288 3.04 -3.32 -3.79
N ARG A 289 1.99 -4.13 -3.61
CA ARG A 289 0.70 -3.65 -3.13
C ARG A 289 0.76 -3.22 -1.67
N ALA A 290 1.39 -4.01 -0.80
CA ALA A 290 1.59 -3.68 0.60
C ALA A 290 2.49 -2.44 0.74
N GLU A 291 3.57 -2.38 -0.04
CA GLU A 291 4.47 -1.22 -0.13
C GLU A 291 3.77 0.04 -0.62
N THR A 292 2.90 -0.07 -1.63
CA THR A 292 2.11 1.07 -2.14
C THR A 292 1.11 1.57 -1.10
N LEU A 293 0.49 0.65 -0.35
CA LEU A 293 -0.42 1.03 0.76
C LEU A 293 0.37 1.69 1.89
N PHE A 294 1.53 1.14 2.23
CA PHE A 294 2.45 1.70 3.21
C PHE A 294 2.86 3.13 2.81
N ALA A 295 3.37 3.32 1.59
CA ALA A 295 3.80 4.62 1.06
C ALA A 295 2.67 5.69 1.02
N ARG A 296 1.40 5.29 1.13
CA ARG A 296 0.24 6.19 1.24
C ARG A 296 -0.17 6.49 2.69
N GLY A 297 0.56 5.98 3.67
CA GLY A 297 0.22 6.04 5.10
C GLY A 297 -0.91 5.09 5.51
N ALA A 298 -1.34 4.16 4.65
CA ALA A 298 -2.43 3.23 4.96
C ALA A 298 -1.91 1.99 5.72
N TYR A 299 -1.29 2.21 6.90
CA TYR A 299 -0.52 1.20 7.62
C TYR A 299 -1.32 -0.07 7.98
N GLU A 300 -2.59 0.06 8.38
CA GLU A 300 -3.44 -1.08 8.71
C GLU A 300 -3.71 -1.97 7.48
N ALA A 301 -4.06 -1.34 6.35
CA ALA A 301 -4.29 -2.05 5.10
C ALA A 301 -3.00 -2.67 4.54
N ALA A 302 -1.88 -1.97 4.69
CA ALA A 302 -0.55 -2.47 4.31
C ALA A 302 -0.17 -3.70 5.14
N ALA A 303 -0.36 -3.66 6.47
CA ALA A 303 -0.11 -4.79 7.35
C ALA A 303 -0.96 -6.02 6.99
N ALA A 304 -2.26 -5.84 6.75
CA ALA A 304 -3.15 -6.93 6.37
C ALA A 304 -2.80 -7.58 5.00
N GLU A 305 -2.23 -6.81 4.06
CA GLU A 305 -1.68 -7.35 2.81
C GLU A 305 -0.36 -8.10 3.08
N ALA A 306 0.56 -7.51 3.85
CA ALA A 306 1.84 -8.12 4.20
C ALA A 306 1.69 -9.43 5.00
N GLU A 307 0.71 -9.54 5.91
CA GLU A 307 0.39 -10.78 6.64
C GLU A 307 -0.10 -11.92 5.72
N ARG A 308 -0.74 -11.59 4.59
CA ARG A 308 -1.08 -12.61 3.57
C ARG A 308 0.18 -13.13 2.89
N SER A 309 1.10 -12.24 2.54
CA SER A 309 2.43 -12.60 2.03
C SER A 309 3.25 -13.39 3.03
N GLN A 310 3.20 -13.04 4.32
CA GLN A 310 3.89 -13.75 5.39
C GLN A 310 3.48 -15.22 5.44
N ARG A 311 2.16 -15.49 5.48
CA ARG A 311 1.64 -16.87 5.51
C ARG A 311 2.12 -17.69 4.32
N LEU A 312 2.08 -17.09 3.13
CA LEU A 312 2.60 -17.72 1.92
C LEU A 312 4.09 -18.06 2.05
N PHE A 313 4.92 -17.12 2.51
CA PHE A 313 6.36 -17.36 2.62
C PHE A 313 6.70 -18.36 3.74
N VAL A 314 5.92 -18.42 4.82
CA VAL A 314 6.03 -19.48 5.85
C VAL A 314 5.76 -20.84 5.23
N ASP A 315 4.65 -20.96 4.49
CA ASP A 315 4.24 -22.22 3.84
C ASP A 315 5.27 -22.72 2.80
N LEU A 316 6.04 -21.79 2.22
CA LEU A 316 7.06 -22.09 1.22
C LEU A 316 8.47 -22.25 1.80
N GLU A 317 8.65 -21.96 3.08
CA GLU A 317 9.95 -21.89 3.77
C GLU A 317 10.91 -20.85 3.15
N ASP A 318 10.38 -19.78 2.55
CA ASP A 318 11.17 -18.71 1.92
C ASP A 318 11.64 -17.68 2.95
N GLN A 319 12.85 -17.88 3.48
CA GLN A 319 13.45 -17.01 4.49
C GLN A 319 13.71 -15.57 3.97
N VAL A 320 13.99 -15.40 2.67
CA VAL A 320 14.26 -14.07 2.11
C VAL A 320 12.97 -13.27 2.06
N GLY A 321 11.91 -13.86 1.50
CA GLY A 321 10.58 -13.24 1.49
C GLY A 321 10.04 -12.95 2.89
N LEU A 322 10.23 -13.87 3.84
CA LEU A 322 9.87 -13.65 5.24
C LEU A 322 10.56 -12.43 5.84
N SER A 323 11.87 -12.29 5.64
CA SER A 323 12.62 -11.15 6.20
C SER A 323 12.15 -9.80 5.66
N GLN A 324 11.76 -9.75 4.38
CA GLN A 324 11.23 -8.54 3.74
C GLN A 324 9.84 -8.18 4.30
N VAL A 325 8.96 -9.17 4.44
CA VAL A 325 7.62 -8.98 5.02
C VAL A 325 7.69 -8.57 6.47
N GLU A 326 8.56 -9.20 7.27
CA GLU A 326 8.75 -8.84 8.68
C GLU A 326 9.25 -7.40 8.84
N ALA A 327 10.17 -6.95 7.97
CA ALA A 327 10.61 -5.56 7.95
C ALA A 327 9.46 -4.60 7.63
N LEU A 328 8.63 -4.91 6.62
CA LEU A 328 7.47 -4.09 6.26
C LEU A 328 6.41 -4.06 7.37
N LEU A 329 6.14 -5.19 8.02
CA LEU A 329 5.22 -5.29 9.16
C LEU A 329 5.71 -4.48 10.36
N ALA A 330 7.01 -4.52 10.65
CA ALA A 330 7.60 -3.71 11.72
C ALA A 330 7.43 -2.20 11.44
N GLN A 331 7.63 -1.76 10.20
CA GLN A 331 7.39 -0.37 9.80
C GLN A 331 5.91 0.01 9.91
N CYS A 332 4.98 -0.87 9.49
CA CYS A 332 3.54 -0.62 9.65
C CYS A 332 3.15 -0.49 11.12
N ALA A 333 3.72 -1.31 12.01
CA ALA A 333 3.45 -1.25 13.44
C ALA A 333 3.92 0.09 14.07
N ILE A 334 5.10 0.58 13.67
CA ILE A 334 5.59 1.91 14.07
C ILE A 334 4.63 3.01 13.62
N GLY A 335 4.20 2.98 12.35
CA GLY A 335 3.24 3.95 11.81
C GLY A 335 1.90 3.96 12.55
N LEU A 336 1.32 2.79 12.81
CA LEU A 336 0.07 2.67 13.57
C LEU A 336 0.20 3.20 15.00
N GLN A 337 1.34 2.96 15.65
CA GLN A 337 1.59 3.49 16.99
C GLN A 337 1.73 5.02 16.98
N ALA A 338 2.44 5.57 15.99
CA ALA A 338 2.58 7.01 15.83
C ALA A 338 1.24 7.70 15.54
N ASP A 339 0.39 7.12 14.67
CA ASP A 339 -0.97 7.60 14.39
C ASP A 339 -1.85 7.59 15.66
N SER A 340 -1.78 6.53 16.46
CA SER A 340 -2.50 6.42 17.72
C SER A 340 -2.08 7.52 18.71
N LEU A 341 -0.76 7.77 18.84
CA LEU A 341 -0.26 8.86 19.69
C LEU A 341 -0.72 10.24 19.20
N MET A 342 -0.75 10.49 17.89
CA MET A 342 -1.26 11.74 17.33
C MET A 342 -2.77 11.93 17.57
N ALA A 343 -3.56 10.85 17.48
CA ALA A 343 -4.98 10.89 17.80
C ALA A 343 -5.24 11.17 19.29
N ASN A 344 -4.43 10.56 20.17
CA ASN A 344 -4.49 10.83 21.60
C ASN A 344 -4.04 12.26 21.93
N ALA A 345 -3.00 12.77 21.26
CA ALA A 345 -2.55 14.16 21.41
C ALA A 345 -3.64 15.15 21.00
N GLN A 346 -4.35 14.89 19.91
CA GLN A 346 -5.51 15.71 19.51
C GLN A 346 -6.58 15.70 20.60
N THR A 347 -6.93 14.52 21.13
CA THR A 347 -7.91 14.39 22.21
C THR A 347 -7.47 15.18 23.45
N ALA A 348 -6.18 15.13 23.79
CA ALA A 348 -5.61 15.90 24.90
C ALA A 348 -5.68 17.42 24.65
N LEU A 349 -5.40 17.89 23.42
CA LEU A 349 -5.56 19.30 23.04
C LEU A 349 -7.02 19.77 23.15
N GLU A 350 -7.96 18.94 22.69
CA GLU A 350 -9.42 19.21 22.79
C GLU A 350 -9.89 19.24 24.26
N ALA A 351 -9.27 18.44 25.12
CA ALA A 351 -9.49 18.45 26.57
C ALA A 351 -8.68 19.53 27.31
N HIS A 352 -7.92 20.37 26.59
CA HIS A 352 -7.02 21.39 27.13
C HIS A 352 -5.93 20.86 28.08
N ALA A 353 -5.55 19.58 27.93
CA ALA A 353 -4.45 18.93 28.65
C ALA A 353 -3.13 19.14 27.88
N TYR A 354 -2.59 20.36 27.93
CA TYR A 354 -1.49 20.79 27.05
C TYR A 354 -0.15 20.08 27.30
N ASP A 355 0.21 19.83 28.56
CA ASP A 355 1.43 19.08 28.90
C ASP A 355 1.36 17.63 28.38
N GLU A 356 0.23 16.95 28.59
CA GLU A 356 0.00 15.59 28.09
C GLU A 356 0.05 15.55 26.56
N ALA A 357 -0.61 16.50 25.90
CA ALA A 357 -0.55 16.62 24.45
C ALA A 357 0.89 16.78 23.95
N ARG A 358 1.69 17.65 24.59
CA ARG A 358 3.10 17.87 24.23
C ARG A 358 3.93 16.59 24.33
N ASP A 359 3.78 15.83 25.40
CA ASP A 359 4.50 14.57 25.61
C ASP A 359 4.09 13.51 24.57
N LEU A 360 2.81 13.42 24.22
CA LEU A 360 2.29 12.51 23.20
C LEU A 360 2.80 12.88 21.80
N ILE A 361 2.84 14.18 21.46
CA ILE A 361 3.35 14.67 20.17
C ILE A 361 4.85 14.36 20.04
N SER A 362 5.63 14.59 21.11
CA SER A 362 7.07 14.27 21.09
C SER A 362 7.32 12.78 20.86
N GLN A 363 6.57 11.91 21.54
CA GLN A 363 6.70 10.45 21.34
C GLN A 363 6.27 10.03 19.94
N ALA A 364 5.21 10.65 19.38
CA ALA A 364 4.79 10.39 18.02
C ALA A 364 5.88 10.81 17.02
N ASP A 365 6.49 11.99 17.20
CA ASP A 365 7.57 12.49 16.34
C ASP A 365 8.80 11.57 16.37
N ASP A 366 9.18 11.06 17.54
CA ASP A 366 10.25 10.07 17.70
C ASP A 366 9.95 8.78 16.91
N LEU A 367 8.70 8.32 16.89
CA LEU A 367 8.30 7.13 16.11
C LEU A 367 8.28 7.42 14.60
N TYR A 368 7.77 8.58 14.18
CA TYR A 368 7.82 8.99 12.77
C TYR A 368 9.24 9.12 12.24
N ALA A 369 10.20 9.52 13.08
CA ALA A 369 11.61 9.59 12.71
C ALA A 369 12.25 8.21 12.43
N LEU A 370 11.59 7.10 12.79
CA LEU A 370 12.01 5.73 12.44
C LEU A 370 11.45 5.27 11.09
N LEU A 371 10.52 6.02 10.50
CA LEU A 371 9.94 5.74 9.18
C LEU A 371 10.68 6.56 8.10
N PRO A 372 10.48 6.23 6.80
CA PRO A 372 10.96 7.09 5.72
C PRO A 372 10.40 8.51 5.84
N GLU A 373 11.20 9.53 5.46
CA GLU A 373 10.88 10.94 5.69
C GLU A 373 9.53 11.36 5.08
N GLU A 374 9.11 10.71 3.99
CA GLU A 374 7.85 10.98 3.31
C GLU A 374 6.62 10.70 4.18
N HIS A 375 6.78 9.88 5.22
CA HIS A 375 5.71 9.51 6.15
C HIS A 375 5.57 10.44 7.33
N ARG A 376 6.54 11.33 7.56
CA ARG A 376 6.53 12.23 8.72
C ARG A 376 5.59 13.40 8.46
N PRO A 377 4.50 13.56 9.23
CA PRO A 377 3.56 14.67 9.05
C PRO A 377 4.09 15.94 9.73
N ALA A 378 5.27 16.42 9.31
CA ALA A 378 6.02 17.46 9.99
C ALA A 378 5.20 18.74 10.24
N THR A 379 4.41 19.18 9.26
CA THR A 379 3.54 20.38 9.40
C THR A 379 2.46 20.20 10.45
N VAL A 380 1.88 19.00 10.58
CA VAL A 380 0.85 18.71 11.59
C VAL A 380 1.48 18.65 12.98
N ILE A 381 2.62 17.95 13.10
CA ILE A 381 3.39 17.87 14.35
C ILE A 381 3.81 19.27 14.82
N GLU A 382 4.32 20.11 13.93
CA GLU A 382 4.70 21.50 14.25
C GLU A 382 3.49 22.31 14.74
N SER A 383 2.36 22.21 14.02
CA SER A 383 1.12 22.92 14.39
C SER A 383 0.61 22.50 15.77
N TYR A 384 0.57 21.19 16.06
CA TYR A 384 0.12 20.68 17.34
C TYR A 384 1.10 21.03 18.47
N THR A 385 2.41 20.98 18.19
CA THR A 385 3.45 21.39 19.14
C THR A 385 3.31 22.87 19.50
N GLN A 386 2.99 23.73 18.52
CA GLN A 386 2.78 25.16 18.76
C GLN A 386 1.55 25.41 19.63
N LEU A 387 0.44 24.69 19.40
CA LEU A 387 -0.77 24.76 20.22
C LEU A 387 -0.50 24.32 21.66
N ALA A 388 0.13 23.15 21.83
CA ALA A 388 0.49 22.63 23.15
C ALA A 388 1.41 23.60 23.90
N THR A 389 2.47 24.09 23.25
CA THR A 389 3.42 25.04 23.85
C THR A 389 2.74 26.35 24.27
N SER A 390 1.85 26.88 23.44
CA SER A 390 1.09 28.09 23.76
C SER A 390 0.19 27.89 24.98
N GLY A 391 -0.40 26.70 25.13
CA GLY A 391 -1.19 26.32 26.28
C GLY A 391 -0.36 26.18 27.56
N THR A 392 0.78 25.47 27.49
CA THR A 392 1.68 25.31 28.64
C THR A 392 2.27 26.64 29.11
N ASP A 393 2.56 27.55 28.18
CA ASP A 393 3.02 28.90 28.52
C ASP A 393 1.92 29.71 29.23
N ALA A 394 0.65 29.55 28.83
CA ALA A 394 -0.49 30.17 29.50
C ALA A 394 -0.69 29.60 30.91
N ASP A 395 -0.56 28.28 31.08
CA ASP A 395 -0.61 27.60 32.39
C ASP A 395 0.47 28.13 33.33
N SER A 396 1.72 28.25 32.85
CA SER A 396 2.84 28.79 33.63
C SER A 396 2.59 30.23 34.06
N ARG A 397 2.14 31.10 33.14
CA ARG A 397 1.85 32.51 33.44
C ARG A 397 0.72 32.67 34.45
N LEU A 398 -0.34 31.86 34.34
CA LEU A 398 -1.44 31.90 35.29
C LEU A 398 -0.99 31.40 36.68
N ALA A 399 -0.14 30.39 36.75
CA ALA A 399 0.44 29.90 37.99
C ALA A 399 1.35 30.94 38.66
N GLU A 400 2.21 31.60 37.89
CA GLU A 400 3.05 32.72 38.35
C GLU A 400 2.19 33.88 38.87
N ALA A 401 1.18 34.30 38.10
CA ALA A 401 0.24 35.34 38.50
C ALA A 401 -0.46 35.03 39.83
N ARG A 402 -0.87 33.77 40.05
CA ARG A 402 -1.47 33.31 41.31
C ARG A 402 -0.47 33.41 42.47
N GLY A 403 0.78 33.03 42.26
CA GLY A 403 1.83 33.14 43.28
C GLY A 403 2.18 34.58 43.64
N GLU A 404 2.11 35.49 42.67
CA GLU A 404 2.45 36.90 42.84
C GLU A 404 1.30 37.78 43.34
N ALA A 405 0.05 37.32 43.22
CA ALA A 405 -1.16 38.10 43.57
C ALA A 405 -1.25 38.52 45.05
N ASP A 406 -0.48 37.89 45.94
CA ASP A 406 -0.42 38.24 47.37
C ASP A 406 0.60 39.35 47.68
N GLY A 407 1.54 39.63 46.77
CA GLY A 407 2.56 40.67 46.96
C GLY A 407 2.08 42.05 46.50
N TRP A 408 2.09 43.05 47.40
CA TRP A 408 1.68 44.42 47.05
C TRP A 408 2.50 45.05 45.91
N LEU A 409 3.79 44.73 45.83
CA LEU A 409 4.67 45.25 44.77
C LEU A 409 4.53 44.49 43.44
N SER A 410 4.06 43.24 43.46
CA SER A 410 3.93 42.36 42.29
C SER A 410 2.51 42.33 41.71
N ILE A 411 1.51 42.88 42.40
CA ILE A 411 0.09 42.92 41.98
C ILE A 411 -0.10 43.40 40.54
N ALA A 412 0.67 44.40 40.09
CA ALA A 412 0.56 44.91 38.73
C ALA A 412 1.07 43.91 37.67
N SER A 413 2.14 43.15 37.98
CA SER A 413 2.65 42.09 37.10
C SER A 413 1.66 40.94 37.06
N ALA A 414 1.25 40.44 38.22
CA ALA A 414 0.27 39.36 38.36
C ALA A 414 -1.02 39.62 37.54
N ARG A 415 -1.52 40.87 37.55
CA ARG A 415 -2.69 41.26 36.75
C ARG A 415 -2.41 41.19 35.24
N ASN A 416 -1.26 41.67 34.78
CA ASN A 416 -0.87 41.62 33.37
C ASN A 416 -0.64 40.18 32.90
N ASP A 417 0.05 39.37 33.70
CA ASP A 417 0.35 37.96 33.39
C ASP A 417 -0.93 37.12 33.34
N SER A 418 -1.88 37.39 34.24
CA SER A 418 -3.19 36.75 34.22
C SER A 418 -4.02 37.14 32.99
N LEU A 419 -4.02 38.42 32.58
CA LEU A 419 -4.69 38.84 31.34
C LEU A 419 -4.05 38.21 30.10
N ALA A 420 -2.71 38.18 30.03
CA ALA A 420 -2.00 37.55 28.94
C ALA A 420 -2.26 36.04 28.85
N ALA A 421 -2.35 35.35 29.99
CA ALA A 421 -2.77 33.95 30.03
C ALA A 421 -4.21 33.77 29.53
N GLY A 422 -5.13 34.64 29.96
CA GLY A 422 -6.53 34.66 29.50
C GLY A 422 -6.65 34.85 27.98
N ASP A 423 -5.90 35.78 27.39
CA ASP A 423 -5.88 36.00 25.95
C ASP A 423 -5.36 34.75 25.19
N SER A 424 -4.30 34.11 25.69
CA SER A 424 -3.80 32.86 25.12
C SER A 424 -4.84 31.74 25.19
N TYR A 425 -5.50 31.53 26.33
CA TYR A 425 -6.56 30.52 26.44
C TYR A 425 -7.74 30.82 25.52
N ALA A 426 -8.12 32.09 25.36
CA ALA A 426 -9.19 32.50 24.45
C ALA A 426 -8.86 32.15 22.99
N LEU A 427 -7.61 32.36 22.56
CA LEU A 427 -7.13 31.96 21.23
C LEU A 427 -7.13 30.44 21.04
N LEU A 428 -6.88 29.68 22.11
CA LEU A 428 -6.92 28.21 22.13
C LEU A 428 -8.33 27.63 22.34
N GLY A 429 -9.34 28.48 22.57
CA GLY A 429 -10.72 28.04 22.84
C GLY A 429 -10.96 27.46 24.24
N ASN A 430 -10.01 27.62 25.18
CA ASN A 430 -10.11 27.12 26.55
C ASN A 430 -10.93 28.05 27.46
N GLY A 431 -12.24 27.89 27.45
CA GLY A 431 -13.17 28.71 28.23
C GLY A 431 -12.92 28.64 29.75
N ASP A 432 -12.55 27.47 30.28
CA ASP A 432 -12.27 27.29 31.71
C ASP A 432 -10.99 28.02 32.12
N GLY A 433 -9.95 27.98 31.28
CA GLY A 433 -8.71 28.74 31.47
C GLY A 433 -8.96 30.26 31.49
N VAL A 434 -9.79 30.76 30.56
CA VAL A 434 -10.21 32.17 30.54
C VAL A 434 -10.94 32.55 31.83
N ALA A 435 -11.89 31.73 32.29
CA ALA A 435 -12.63 31.98 33.53
C ALA A 435 -11.69 32.03 34.74
N GLN A 436 -10.75 31.09 34.83
CA GLN A 436 -9.74 31.04 35.88
C GLN A 436 -8.80 32.25 35.88
N ALA A 437 -8.40 32.75 34.72
CA ALA A 437 -7.62 33.97 34.60
C ALA A 437 -8.42 35.19 35.09
N ASN A 438 -9.68 35.32 34.66
CA ASN A 438 -10.55 36.41 35.10
C ASN A 438 -10.78 36.40 36.62
N GLU A 439 -10.91 35.23 37.24
CA GLU A 439 -11.03 35.10 38.70
C GLU A 439 -9.82 35.70 39.44
N VAL A 440 -8.60 35.49 38.93
CA VAL A 440 -7.38 36.08 39.50
C VAL A 440 -7.39 37.60 39.35
N VAL A 441 -7.76 38.12 38.16
CA VAL A 441 -7.88 39.57 37.91
C VAL A 441 -8.91 40.21 38.85
N ASP A 442 -10.10 39.64 38.97
CA ASP A 442 -11.17 40.14 39.84
C ASP A 442 -10.75 40.11 41.33
N GLY A 443 -10.02 39.06 41.73
CA GLY A 443 -9.45 38.95 43.07
C GLY A 443 -8.44 40.07 43.37
N ILE A 444 -7.56 40.39 42.42
CA ILE A 444 -6.60 41.50 42.52
C ILE A 444 -7.32 42.85 42.59
N ASP A 445 -8.28 43.10 41.68
CA ASP A 445 -9.00 44.37 41.59
C ASP A 445 -9.82 44.64 42.87
N SER A 446 -10.44 43.60 43.45
CA SER A 446 -11.14 43.68 44.75
C SER A 446 -10.20 44.08 45.90
N ARG A 447 -8.98 43.54 45.93
CA ARG A 447 -7.97 43.89 46.95
C ARG A 447 -7.48 45.33 46.78
N ILE A 448 -7.19 45.76 45.55
CA ILE A 448 -6.79 47.14 45.25
C ILE A 448 -7.89 48.11 45.71
N GLN A 449 -9.17 47.83 45.39
CA GLN A 449 -10.29 48.66 45.83
C GLN A 449 -10.36 48.78 47.36
N ARG A 450 -10.19 47.68 48.10
CA ARG A 450 -10.17 47.71 49.57
C ARG A 450 -9.04 48.58 50.12
N VAL A 451 -7.84 48.52 49.54
CA VAL A 451 -6.71 49.36 49.95
C VAL A 451 -6.96 50.82 49.61
N VAL A 452 -7.47 51.12 48.40
CA VAL A 452 -7.81 52.49 47.98
C VAL A 452 -8.88 53.08 48.89
N PHE A 453 -9.95 52.35 49.20
CA PHE A 453 -10.98 52.82 50.13
C PHE A 453 -10.44 52.98 51.55
N GLY A 454 -9.58 52.07 52.02
CA GLY A 454 -8.91 52.17 53.32
C GLY A 454 -8.01 53.40 53.43
N LEU A 455 -7.17 53.66 52.42
CA LEU A 455 -6.32 54.85 52.35
C LEU A 455 -7.14 56.13 52.20
N SER A 456 -8.20 56.12 51.40
CA SER A 456 -9.11 57.27 51.25
C SER A 456 -9.79 57.61 52.57
N ALA A 457 -10.29 56.59 53.30
CA ALA A 457 -10.84 56.76 54.63
C ALA A 457 -9.78 57.29 55.61
N LEU A 458 -8.56 56.78 55.56
CA LEU A 458 -7.44 57.26 56.40
C LEU A 458 -7.11 58.73 56.12
N VAL A 459 -7.03 59.13 54.84
CA VAL A 459 -6.78 60.53 54.45
C VAL A 459 -7.91 61.44 54.91
N ILE A 460 -9.17 61.01 54.81
CA ILE A 460 -10.32 61.77 55.32
C ILE A 460 -10.23 61.92 56.85
N VAL A 461 -9.91 60.85 57.58
CA VAL A 461 -9.76 60.88 59.05
C VAL A 461 -8.58 61.76 59.47
N LEU A 462 -7.42 61.64 58.81
CA LEU A 462 -6.25 62.48 59.05
C LEU A 462 -6.54 63.94 58.72
N GLY A 463 -7.23 64.22 57.62
CA GLY A 463 -7.65 65.57 57.23
C GLY A 463 -8.61 66.19 58.23
N ALA A 464 -9.61 65.43 58.71
CA ALA A 464 -10.53 65.85 59.75
C ALA A 464 -9.81 66.13 61.08
N TRP A 465 -8.89 65.24 61.48
CA TRP A 465 -8.07 65.39 62.69
C TRP A 465 -7.15 66.62 62.60
N LEU A 466 -6.47 66.81 61.47
CA LEU A 466 -5.54 67.92 61.26
C LEU A 466 -6.29 69.26 61.16
N GLY A 467 -7.47 69.27 60.53
CA GLY A 467 -8.40 70.41 60.53
C GLY A 467 -8.86 70.78 61.94
N ALA A 468 -9.26 69.80 62.76
CA ALA A 468 -9.63 70.01 64.16
C ALA A 468 -8.45 70.54 64.99
N TRP A 469 -7.25 70.00 64.78
CA TRP A 469 -6.02 70.42 65.46
C TRP A 469 -5.61 71.85 65.08
N LEU A 470 -5.68 72.22 63.80
CA LEU A 470 -5.43 73.59 63.33
C LEU A 470 -6.47 74.57 63.90
N TRP A 471 -7.73 74.15 63.99
CA TRP A 471 -8.79 74.97 64.58
C TRP A 471 -8.54 75.24 66.07
N GLN A 472 -8.00 74.25 66.80
CA GLN A 472 -7.59 74.44 68.20
C GLN A 472 -6.34 75.33 68.36
N ARG A 473 -5.49 75.48 67.34
CA ARG A 473 -4.25 76.26 67.39
C ARG A 473 -4.29 77.63 66.71
N ALA A 474 -5.36 77.98 66.00
CA ALA A 474 -5.49 79.30 65.37
C ALA A 474 -5.67 80.40 66.44
N PRO A 475 -4.72 81.36 66.61
CA PRO A 475 -4.87 82.45 67.56
C PRO A 475 -5.95 83.41 67.05
N GLY A 476 -7.05 83.50 67.80
CA GLY A 476 -8.18 84.33 67.43
C GLY A 476 -7.84 85.83 67.40
N ARG A 477 -8.22 86.50 66.30
CA ARG A 477 -9.03 87.75 66.21
C ARG A 477 -8.70 88.53 64.93
N LEU A 478 -9.41 88.26 63.83
CA LEU A 478 -9.69 89.27 62.81
C LEU A 478 -11.05 89.88 63.14
N ARG A 479 -11.03 91.00 63.88
CA ARG A 479 -12.22 91.84 64.12
C ARG A 479 -12.52 92.61 62.84
N TRP A 480 -13.53 92.18 62.09
CA TRP A 480 -14.16 93.02 61.07
C TRP A 480 -15.01 94.09 61.76
N GLN A 481 -14.59 95.36 61.69
CA GLN A 481 -15.39 96.51 62.11
C GLN A 481 -16.52 96.75 61.09
N SER A 482 -17.75 96.81 61.58
CA SER A 482 -18.96 97.08 60.82
C SER A 482 -19.09 98.58 60.48
N ALA A 483 -18.91 98.93 59.21
CA ALA A 483 -19.31 100.23 58.67
C ALA A 483 -20.78 100.17 58.23
N ARG A 484 -21.64 100.99 58.88
CA ARG A 484 -23.02 101.25 58.45
C ARG A 484 -23.03 102.05 57.14
N PRO A 485 -23.82 101.68 56.12
CA PRO A 485 -24.20 102.60 55.05
C PRO A 485 -25.54 103.30 55.36
N PRO A 486 -25.72 104.56 54.94
CA PRO A 486 -26.97 105.30 55.09
C PRO A 486 -27.98 104.91 53.99
N GLY A 487 -29.26 105.04 54.33
CA GLY A 487 -30.35 104.67 53.44
C GLY A 487 -30.53 105.58 52.21
N ARG A 488 -31.25 105.04 51.22
CA ARG A 488 -32.16 105.71 50.26
C ARG A 488 -32.83 104.58 49.46
N ALA A 489 -34.14 104.40 49.63
CA ALA A 489 -35.20 104.98 48.81
C ALA A 489 -35.48 104.17 47.52
N TRP A 490 -36.55 103.38 47.61
CA TRP A 490 -37.53 103.01 46.57
C TRP A 490 -37.24 103.35 45.09
N ARG A 491 -37.34 102.33 44.23
CA ARG A 491 -38.18 102.37 43.01
C ARG A 491 -38.50 100.95 42.53
N ALA A 492 -39.69 100.84 41.94
CA ALA A 492 -40.38 99.63 41.57
C ALA A 492 -40.18 99.23 40.10
N ASN A 493 -40.50 97.96 39.83
CA ASN A 493 -41.22 97.44 38.65
C ASN A 493 -40.40 97.17 37.35
N PRO A 494 -40.95 96.45 36.34
CA PRO A 494 -41.05 94.97 36.22
C PRO A 494 -40.61 94.44 34.82
N GLY A 495 -40.81 93.13 34.56
CA GLY A 495 -40.89 92.52 33.21
C GLY A 495 -39.54 92.09 32.63
N GLY A 496 -39.33 90.82 32.25
CA GLY A 496 -39.75 90.21 30.97
C GLY A 496 -38.50 90.16 30.07
N ASP A 497 -38.04 89.06 29.48
CA ASP A 497 -38.68 87.81 29.03
C ASP A 497 -37.89 86.55 29.42
#